data_AF-R7G8B4-F1
#
_entry.id   AF-R7G8B4-F1
#
_cell.length_a   1.000
_cell.length_b   1.000
_cell.length_c   1.000
_cell.angle_alpha   90.00
_cell.angle_beta   90.00
_cell.angle_gamma   90.00
#
_symmetry.space_group_name_H-M   'P 1'
#
loop_
_entity.id
_entity.type
_entity.pdbx_description
1 polymer ?
#
loop_
_entity_poly.entity_id
_entity_poly.type
_entity_poly.pdbx_seq_one_letter_code
_entity_poly.pdbx_strand_id
1 'polypeptide(L)' 'MFKLLIANYSTKEIAQRMNISDKTVRNHISNVMLKLGVKGRAQAVVELLRLEELKLD' A
#
# COMPACT_ATOMS: atom_id res chain seq x y z
N MET A 1 4.91 -1.09 4.19
CA MET A 1 4.43 -1.48 2.84
C MET A 1 4.07 -0.29 1.95
N PHE A 2 3.09 0.56 2.33
CA PHE A 2 2.56 1.58 1.41
C PHE A 2 3.60 2.62 0.93
N LYS A 3 4.62 2.91 1.74
CA LYS A 3 5.79 3.69 1.31
C LYS A 3 6.52 3.07 0.10
N LEU A 4 6.73 1.74 0.11
CA LEU A 4 7.33 1.02 -1.01
C LEU A 4 6.42 1.05 -2.25
N LEU A 5 5.12 0.95 -2.00
CA LEU A 5 4.10 0.98 -3.04
C LEU A 5 4.04 2.35 -3.76
N ILE A 6 4.40 3.43 -3.06
CA ILE A 6 4.51 4.80 -3.58
C ILE A 6 5.89 5.07 -4.21
N ALA A 7 6.94 4.45 -3.68
CA ALA A 7 8.27 4.41 -4.30
C ALA A 7 8.34 3.51 -5.56
N ASN A 8 7.20 3.26 -6.20
CA ASN A 8 7.02 2.49 -7.43
C ASN A 8 7.52 1.02 -7.40
N TYR A 9 7.63 0.41 -6.22
CA TYR A 9 7.91 -1.02 -6.14
C TYR A 9 6.68 -1.85 -6.53
N SER A 10 6.91 -2.91 -7.29
CA SER A 10 5.92 -3.94 -7.61
C SER A 10 5.55 -4.75 -6.36
N THR A 11 4.40 -5.42 -6.38
CA THR A 11 3.98 -6.29 -5.27
C THR A 11 4.99 -7.41 -4.99
N LYS A 12 5.67 -7.90 -6.02
CA LYS A 12 6.75 -8.89 -5.92
C LYS A 12 7.99 -8.35 -5.22
N GLU A 13 8.43 -7.14 -5.56
CA GLU A 13 9.58 -6.51 -4.89
C GLU A 13 9.26 -6.18 -3.43
N ILE A 14 8.04 -5.72 -3.16
CA ILE A 14 7.57 -5.48 -1.79
C ILE A 14 7.56 -6.78 -0.99
N ALA A 15 7.03 -7.85 -1.59
CA ALA A 15 6.97 -9.18 -0.99
C ALA A 15 8.37 -9.69 -0.62
N GLN A 16 9.33 -9.56 -1.54
CA GLN A 16 10.74 -9.92 -1.31
C GLN A 16 11.36 -9.08 -0.19
N ARG A 17 11.20 -7.74 -0.23
CA ARG A 17 11.76 -6.83 0.80
C ARG A 17 11.18 -7.07 2.19
N MET A 18 9.90 -7.45 2.26
CA MET A 18 9.21 -7.71 3.51
C MET A 18 9.24 -9.17 3.95
N ASN A 19 9.89 -10.07 3.18
CA ASN A 19 9.92 -11.51 3.39
C ASN A 19 8.53 -12.13 3.62
N ILE A 20 7.55 -11.74 2.79
CA ILE A 20 6.17 -12.26 2.82
C ILE A 20 5.73 -12.66 1.40
N SER A 21 4.61 -13.37 1.29
CA SER A 21 4.07 -13.72 -0.03
C SER A 21 3.46 -12.52 -0.75
N ASP A 22 3.45 -12.55 -2.08
CA ASP A 22 2.75 -11.55 -2.91
C ASP A 22 1.23 -11.50 -2.60
N LYS A 23 0.64 -12.65 -2.24
CA LYS A 23 -0.75 -12.74 -1.75
C LYS A 23 -0.93 -11.94 -0.46
N THR A 24 0.02 -12.04 0.47
CA THR A 24 0.02 -11.26 1.71
C THR A 24 0.09 -9.76 1.41
N VAL A 25 0.93 -9.36 0.45
CA VAL A 25 1.02 -7.96 0.00
C VAL A 25 -0.32 -7.45 -0.51
N ARG A 26 -0.94 -8.18 -1.45
CA ARG A 26 -2.27 -7.83 -1.98
C ARG A 26 -3.34 -7.77 -0.89
N ASN A 27 -3.32 -8.68 0.07
CA ASN A 27 -4.26 -8.69 1.19
C ASN A 27 -4.13 -7.45 2.08
N HIS A 28 -2.90 -7.01 2.40
CA HIS A 28 -2.73 -5.76 3.14
C HIS A 28 -3.27 -4.55 2.39
N ILE A 29 -3.06 -4.48 1.06
CA ILE A 29 -3.61 -3.40 0.23
C ILE A 29 -5.13 -3.43 0.28
N SER A 30 -5.75 -4.60 0.08
CA SER A 30 -7.21 -4.77 0.16
C SER A 30 -7.78 -4.39 1.52
N ASN A 31 -7.13 -4.81 2.61
CA ASN A 31 -7.60 -4.50 3.96
C ASN A 31 -7.52 -3.00 4.26
N VAL A 32 -6.47 -2.31 3.79
CA VAL A 32 -6.36 -0.85 3.93
C VAL A 32 -7.40 -0.13 3.07
N MET A 33 -7.62 -0.56 1.83
CA MET A 33 -8.69 -0.01 0.98
C MET A 33 -10.07 -0.13 1.65
N LEU A 34 -10.37 -1.30 2.23
CA LEU A 34 -11.62 -1.52 2.98
C LEU A 34 -11.75 -0.59 4.18
N LYS A 35 -10.68 -0.44 4.98
CA LYS A 35 -10.68 0.45 6.16
C LYS A 35 -10.84 1.92 5.80
N LEU A 36 -10.29 2.33 4.66
CA LEU A 36 -10.39 3.71 4.15
C LEU A 36 -11.67 3.95 3.33
N GLY A 37 -12.46 2.90 3.05
CA GLY A 37 -13.69 3.02 2.24
C GLY A 37 -13.43 3.35 0.76
N VAL A 38 -12.23 3.09 0.25
CA VAL A 38 -11.83 3.43 -1.13
C VAL A 38 -11.84 2.22 -2.05
N LYS A 39 -12.01 2.45 -3.35
CA LYS A 39 -12.16 1.37 -4.37
C LYS A 39 -10.88 1.03 -5.11
N GLY A 40 -9.81 1.83 -4.93
CA GLY A 40 -8.58 1.65 -5.69
C GLY A 40 -7.31 1.97 -4.91
N ARG A 41 -6.21 1.35 -5.35
CA ARG A 41 -4.86 1.55 -4.81
C ARG A 41 -4.45 3.03 -4.80
N ALA A 42 -4.71 3.74 -5.89
CA ALA A 42 -4.40 5.16 -6.01
C ALA A 42 -5.18 6.01 -4.99
N GLN A 43 -6.47 5.71 -4.81
CA GLN A 43 -7.30 6.40 -3.81
C GLN A 43 -6.81 6.11 -2.38
N ALA A 44 -6.39 4.88 -2.08
CA ALA A 44 -5.82 4.56 -0.78
C ALA A 44 -4.53 5.35 -0.50
N VAL A 45 -3.68 5.51 -1.51
CA VAL A 45 -2.46 6.33 -1.38
C VAL A 45 -2.81 7.79 -1.10
N VAL A 46 -3.75 8.37 -1.85
CA VAL A 46 -4.20 9.75 -1.65
C VAL A 46 -4.79 9.96 -0.26
N GLU A 47 -5.62 9.03 0.21
CA GLU A 47 -6.25 9.17 1.52
C GLU A 47 -5.24 9.01 2.66
N LEU A 48 -4.25 8.11 2.52
CA LEU A 48 -3.15 7.99 3.49
C LEU A 48 -2.26 9.25 3.54
N LEU A 49 -2.06 9.92 2.41
CA LEU A 49 -1.37 11.22 2.36
C LEU A 49 -2.20 12.31 3.06
N ARG A 50 -3.51 12.33 2.81
CA ARG A 50 -4.45 13.29 3.42
C ARG A 50 -4.54 13.14 4.94
N LEU A 51 -4.47 11.91 5.44
CA LEU A 51 -4.47 11.59 6.86
C LEU A 51 -3.10 11.83 7.53
N GLU A 52 -2.09 12.29 6.78
CA GLU A 52 -0.70 12.48 7.25
C GLU A 52 0.01 11.20 7.75
N GLU A 53 -0.63 10.03 7.57
CA GLU A 53 -0.09 8.69 7.84
C GLU A 53 1.03 8.30 6.86
N LEU A 54 1.11 9.02 5.74
CA LEU A 54 2.12 8.82 4.73
C LEU A 54 2.68 10.17 4.27
N LYS A 55 4.00 10.23 4.09
CA LYS A 55 4.74 11.42 3.65
C LYS A 55 5.55 11.07 2.41
N LEU A 56 5.61 12.02 1.48
CA LEU A 56 6.52 12.00 0.33
C LEU A 56 7.78 12.73 0.79
N ASP A 57 8.88 12.00 0.93
CA ASP A 57 10.22 12.55 1.20
C ASP A 57 10.92 12.88 -0.12
#